data_AF-A0A392VL16-F1
#
_entry.id   AF-A0A392VL16-F1
#
_cell.length_a   1.000
_cell.length_b   1.000
_cell.length_c   1.000
_cell.angle_alpha   90.00
_cell.angle_beta   90.00
_cell.angle_gamma   90.00
#
_symmetry.space_group_name_H-M   'P 1'
#
loop_
_entity.id
_entity.type
_entity.pdbx_description
1 polymer ?
#
loop_
_entity_poly.entity_id
_entity_poly.type
_entity_poly.pdbx_seq_one_letter_code
_entity_poly.pdbx_strand_id
1 'polypeptide(L)' 'DHPKVKDANGADTDELKPEEDWSAAEDSLSVGNSKALNVLFNGVDQNMFWLIKRCNVAKEAWEILKTTQE' A
#
# COMPACT_ATOMS: atom_id res chain seq x y z
N ASP A 1 -3.63 0.20 1.04
CA ASP A 1 -4.01 -1.22 1.07
C ASP A 1 -5.18 -1.48 0.17
N HIS A 2 -5.15 -2.62 -0.52
CA HIS A 2 -6.29 -3.09 -1.29
C HIS A 2 -7.43 -3.46 -0.32
N PRO A 3 -8.64 -2.91 -0.47
CA PRO A 3 -9.78 -3.26 0.37
C PRO A 3 -10.05 -4.77 0.36
N LYS A 4 -10.38 -5.31 1.52
CA LYS A 4 -10.73 -6.72 1.74
C LYS A 4 -12.22 -6.87 2.00
N VAL A 5 -12.76 -8.05 1.69
CA VAL A 5 -14.13 -8.39 2.04
C VAL A 5 -14.22 -8.52 3.56
N LYS A 6 -15.33 -8.08 4.15
CA LYS A 6 -15.57 -8.21 5.60
C LYS A 6 -16.45 -9.41 5.87
N ASP A 7 -16.09 -10.17 6.90
CA ASP A 7 -16.93 -11.27 7.39
C ASP A 7 -18.18 -10.74 8.12
N ALA A 8 -19.07 -11.65 8.55
CA ALA A 8 -20.28 -11.30 9.29
C ALA A 8 -20.03 -10.57 10.61
N ASN A 9 -18.79 -10.64 11.13
CA ASN A 9 -18.37 -9.99 12.37
C ASN A 9 -17.65 -8.65 12.09
N GLY A 10 -17.50 -8.26 10.82
CA GLY A 10 -16.85 -7.04 10.38
C GLY A 10 -15.33 -7.11 10.31
N ALA A 11 -14.72 -8.30 10.46
CA ALA A 11 -13.29 -8.51 10.33
C ALA A 11 -12.89 -8.69 8.86
N ASP A 12 -11.70 -8.19 8.49
CA ASP A 12 -11.19 -8.34 7.13
C ASP A 12 -10.84 -9.81 6.87
N THR A 13 -11.31 -10.34 5.74
CA THR A 13 -10.93 -11.66 5.23
C THR A 13 -9.64 -11.57 4.41
N ASP A 14 -9.10 -12.71 3.98
CA ASP A 14 -8.00 -12.73 3.02
C ASP A 14 -8.45 -12.47 1.57
N GLU A 15 -9.77 -12.37 1.33
CA GLU A 15 -10.34 -12.12 0.01
C GLU A 15 -10.33 -10.63 -0.30
N LEU A 16 -9.76 -10.27 -1.46
CA LEU A 16 -9.76 -8.90 -1.95
C LEU A 16 -11.15 -8.51 -2.44
N LYS A 17 -11.62 -7.34 -2.03
CA LYS A 17 -12.89 -6.78 -2.48
C LYS A 17 -12.74 -6.25 -3.91
N PRO A 18 -13.62 -6.60 -4.87
CA PRO A 18 -13.55 -6.09 -6.23
C PRO A 18 -13.73 -4.56 -6.25
N GLU A 19 -13.07 -3.88 -7.19
CA GLU A 19 -13.07 -2.41 -7.29
C GLU A 19 -14.47 -1.81 -7.43
N GLU A 20 -15.39 -2.52 -8.08
CA GLU A 20 -16.78 -2.12 -8.26
C GLU A 20 -17.54 -1.96 -6.93
N ASP A 21 -17.11 -2.70 -5.90
CA ASP A 21 -17.71 -2.70 -4.56
C ASP A 21 -17.00 -1.74 -3.59
N TRP A 22 -16.01 -0.97 -4.05
CA TRP A 22 -15.28 -0.05 -3.20
C TRP A 22 -16.13 1.16 -2.81
N SER A 23 -16.03 1.55 -1.55
CA SER A 23 -16.55 2.84 -1.10
C SER A 23 -15.70 3.98 -1.63
N ALA A 24 -16.29 5.18 -1.75
CA ALA A 24 -15.56 6.38 -2.17
C ALA A 24 -14.35 6.71 -1.27
N ALA A 25 -14.40 6.30 0.01
CA ALA A 25 -13.28 6.47 0.94
C ALA A 25 -12.12 5.51 0.63
N GLU A 26 -12.44 4.24 0.35
CA GLU A 26 -11.44 3.22 -0.04
C GLU A 26 -10.77 3.58 -1.36
N ASP A 27 -11.54 4.04 -2.35
CA ASP A 27 -11.03 4.49 -3.64
C ASP A 27 -10.10 5.71 -3.50
N SER A 28 -10.52 6.73 -2.74
CA SER A 28 -9.69 7.91 -2.48
C SER A 28 -8.37 7.55 -1.77
N LEU A 29 -8.40 6.60 -0.83
CA LEU A 29 -7.21 6.08 -0.15
C LEU A 29 -6.29 5.33 -1.11
N SER A 30 -6.85 4.50 -2.00
CA SER A 30 -6.08 3.79 -3.03
C SER A 30 -5.35 4.76 -3.97
N VAL A 31 -6.06 5.80 -4.44
CA VAL A 31 -5.48 6.88 -5.25
C VAL A 31 -4.41 7.67 -4.50
N GLY A 32 -4.62 7.92 -3.20
CA GLY A 32 -3.62 8.58 -2.36
C GLY A 32 -2.34 7.75 -2.23
N ASN A 33 -2.48 6.45 -1.99
CA ASN A 33 -1.36 5.52 -1.88
C ASN A 33 -0.58 5.40 -3.20
N SER A 34 -1.27 5.26 -4.33
CA SER A 34 -0.62 5.18 -5.64
C SER A 34 0.16 6.46 -5.97
N LYS A 35 -0.36 7.64 -5.62
CA LYS A 35 0.37 8.92 -5.73
C LYS A 35 1.59 8.97 -4.82
N ALA A 36 1.46 8.58 -3.56
CA ALA A 36 2.59 8.57 -2.61
C ALA A 36 3.73 7.67 -3.11
N LEU A 37 3.38 6.49 -3.62
CA LEU A 37 4.34 5.57 -4.23
C LEU A 37 5.00 6.16 -5.47
N ASN A 38 4.22 6.75 -6.36
CA ASN A 38 4.76 7.39 -7.54
C ASN A 38 5.74 8.53 -7.17
N VAL A 39 5.44 9.31 -6.13
CA VAL A 39 6.36 10.35 -5.63
C VAL A 39 7.61 9.73 -5.02
N LEU A 40 7.51 8.63 -4.27
CA LEU A 40 8.68 7.93 -3.74
C LEU A 40 9.57 7.40 -4.87
N PHE A 41 9.00 6.77 -5.89
CA PHE A 41 9.76 6.23 -7.02
C PHE A 41 10.43 7.31 -7.87
N ASN A 42 9.77 8.44 -8.10
CA ASN A 42 10.31 9.51 -8.94
C ASN A 42 11.16 10.53 -8.14
N GLY A 43 10.89 10.70 -6.85
CA GLY A 43 11.51 11.73 -6.01
C GLY A 43 12.67 11.25 -5.15
N VAL A 44 12.85 9.93 -4.99
CA VAL A 44 14.00 9.36 -4.28
C VAL A 44 15.13 9.12 -5.27
N ASP A 45 16.22 9.89 -5.14
CA ASP A 45 17.42 9.68 -5.94
C ASP A 45 18.14 8.37 -5.55
N GLN A 46 19.06 7.91 -6.40
CA GLN A 46 19.73 6.62 -6.23
C GLN A 46 20.63 6.54 -4.97
N ASN A 47 21.18 7.67 -4.51
CA ASN A 47 21.94 7.78 -3.27
C ASN A 47 21.00 7.79 -2.05
N MET A 48 19.88 8.49 -2.11
CA MET A 48 18.84 8.45 -1.08
C MET A 48 18.23 7.05 -0.97
N PHE A 49 18.00 6.36 -2.09
CA PHE A 49 17.57 4.96 -2.09
C PHE A 49 18.58 4.06 -1.39
N TRP A 50 19.88 4.30 -1.57
CA TRP A 50 20.94 3.56 -0.88
C TRP A 50 20.94 3.76 0.64
N LEU A 51 20.65 4.98 1.09
CA LEU A 51 20.52 5.30 2.52
C LEU A 51 19.27 4.65 3.12
N ILE A 52 18.14 4.73 2.41
CA ILE A 52 16.86 4.11 2.80
C ILE A 52 16.99 2.58 2.83
N LYS A 53 17.66 1.97 1.84
CA LYS A 53 17.91 0.52 1.78
C LYS A 53 18.66 -0.01 3.00
N ARG A 54 19.54 0.79 3.60
CA ARG A 54 20.27 0.40 4.82
C ARG A 54 19.47 0.65 6.11
N CYS A 55 18.31 1.31 6.02
CA CYS A 55 17.40 1.50 7.13
C CYS A 55 16.50 0.27 7.29
N ASN A 56 16.66 -0.45 8.41
CA ASN A 56 15.83 -1.63 8.70
C ASN A 56 14.34 -1.30 8.76
N VAL A 57 13.97 -0.13 9.33
CA VAL A 57 12.57 0.31 9.41
C VAL A 57 11.99 0.57 8.01
N ALA A 58 12.77 1.18 7.11
CA ALA A 58 12.33 1.39 5.74
C ALA A 58 12.21 0.08 4.96
N LYS A 59 13.08 -0.89 5.24
CA LYS A 59 12.99 -2.24 4.68
C LYS A 59 11.73 -2.96 5.15
N GLU A 60 11.41 -2.94 6.44
CA GLU A 60 10.19 -3.54 6.98
C GLU A 60 8.92 -2.90 6.38
N ALA A 61 8.88 -1.56 6.31
CA ALA A 61 7.78 -0.85 5.66
C ALA A 61 7.65 -1.22 4.17
N TRP A 62 8.76 -1.41 3.47
CA TRP A 62 8.78 -1.83 2.06
C TRP A 62 8.24 -3.25 1.87
N GLU A 63 8.62 -4.20 2.72
CA GLU A 63 8.11 -5.58 2.63
C GLU A 63 6.60 -5.64 2.91
N ILE A 64 6.11 -4.89 3.92
CA ILE A 64 4.66 -4.79 4.20
C ILE A 64 3.91 -4.24 2.99
N LEU A 65 4.43 -3.15 2.41
CA LEU A 65 3.86 -2.55 1.21
C LEU A 65 3.81 -3.54 0.05
N LYS A 66 4.89 -4.29 -0.17
CA LYS A 66 4.99 -5.28 -1.24
C LYS A 66 3.95 -6.40 -1.10
N THR A 67 3.79 -6.94 0.12
CA THR A 67 2.78 -7.96 0.42
C THR A 67 1.33 -7.46 0.30
N THR A 68 1.13 -6.14 0.26
CA THR A 68 -0.22 -5.55 0.21
C THR A 68 -0.61 -5.05 -1.19
N GLN A 69 0.35 -5.00 -2.13
CA GLN A 69 0.13 -4.60 -3.52
C GLN A 69 0.31 -5.73 -4.54
N GLU A 70 0.89 -6.87 -4.15
CA GLU A 70 0.81 -8.14 -4.89
C GLU A 70 -0.51 -8.88 -4.56
#